data_AF-A0A1Q7RJC0-F1
#
_entry.id   AF-A0A1Q7RJC0-F1
#
_cell.length_a   1.000
_cell.length_b   1.000
_cell.length_c   1.000
_cell.angle_alpha   90.00
_cell.angle_beta   90.00
_cell.angle_gamma   90.00
#
_symmetry.space_group_name_H-M   'P 1'
#
loop_
_entity.id
_entity.type
_entity.pdbx_description
1 polymer ?
#
loop_
_entity_poly.entity_id
_entity_poly.type
_entity_poly.pdbx_seq_one_letter_code
_entity_poly.pdbx_strand_id
1 'polypeptide(L)'
;MTATNLTVNIAGNTYNIRNDGSFKWSSKIDERSTCDFVVRDDNSAFTFQKGQQVTVSDTLQGTLFTGFVNTSQINKLPGNNTMRYHTVSCIDNHFIADKRTSNRVYNNQYGGVVVAGMINDVLASEGVNANYAIREDNNQADFGQGTLAGLQATPNLGGDLELGLAGSQVQIVESTTSNFSTQGTESLTQDGNAYSYIQIYSGGGIMIVGSRYLAYDVWIDPKSPTGQMGIDIVFTDGSTLRDNTGTTYQYNDAQNIPPHPKNDISAFAGGKWYHRQFLLDNFSGKTIAFVTVVLEGDKAGTYTAYFKNIYEVDGSNNIINTFFTTTFGVNPPKQMQSSGYSNISCTIVNTYDCSSSNRISSSYNISAVGILKSSFISWVATQVTNNNVQVEYSIDGGNSFTVCTNNMPLPNLPAGLSLAGKTITFRETFQQLSGASPESNPVLTSVICTLTPSYTATKSDVVWSGTNTGARHSLDIASICSQLEWRRSLKYDLVWRRCQPIIRPPPLQSKDALGDCWY
;
A
#
# COMPACT_ATOMS: atom_id res chain seq x y z
N MET A 1 -68.82 -40.46 34.42
CA MET A 1 -67.39 -40.36 34.07
C MET A 1 -66.87 -41.76 33.88
N THR A 2 -66.31 -42.08 32.72
CA THR A 2 -65.68 -43.37 32.42
C THR A 2 -64.48 -43.55 33.35
N ALA A 3 -64.24 -44.77 33.85
CA ALA A 3 -63.12 -45.03 34.75
C ALA A 3 -61.78 -44.82 34.01
N THR A 4 -61.06 -43.75 34.38
CA THR A 4 -59.69 -43.46 33.93
C THR A 4 -58.73 -44.46 34.56
N ASN A 5 -58.22 -45.40 33.76
CA ASN A 5 -57.24 -46.39 34.24
C ASN A 5 -55.84 -45.77 34.22
N LEU A 6 -55.56 -44.98 35.26
CA LEU A 6 -54.23 -44.40 35.48
C LEU A 6 -53.19 -45.50 35.64
N THR A 7 -52.19 -45.46 34.78
CA THR A 7 -51.10 -46.42 34.70
C THR A 7 -49.79 -45.71 35.01
N VAL A 8 -49.03 -46.23 35.97
CA VAL A 8 -47.70 -45.69 36.31
C VAL A 8 -46.63 -46.67 35.88
N ASN A 9 -45.67 -46.21 35.10
CA ASN A 9 -44.44 -46.94 34.82
C ASN A 9 -43.30 -46.37 35.68
N ILE A 10 -42.60 -47.22 36.44
CA ILE A 10 -41.40 -46.84 37.22
C ILE A 10 -40.26 -47.77 36.80
N ALA A 11 -39.15 -47.19 36.34
CA ALA A 11 -37.96 -47.91 35.86
C ALA A 11 -38.29 -49.04 34.85
N GLY A 12 -39.22 -48.79 33.92
CA GLY A 12 -39.67 -49.75 32.90
C GLY A 12 -40.82 -50.66 33.34
N ASN A 13 -41.11 -50.79 34.63
CA ASN A 13 -42.14 -51.69 35.15
C ASN A 13 -43.46 -50.96 35.38
N THR A 14 -44.59 -51.60 35.03
CA THR A 14 -45.93 -51.02 35.17
C THR A 14 -46.59 -51.40 36.50
N TYR A 15 -47.18 -50.42 37.17
CA TYR A 15 -47.81 -50.52 38.48
C TYR A 15 -49.22 -49.92 38.48
N ASN A 16 -50.12 -50.57 39.22
CA ASN A 16 -51.46 -50.06 39.49
C ASN A 16 -51.43 -49.12 40.70
N ILE A 17 -52.04 -47.94 40.57
CA ILE A 17 -52.22 -47.00 41.67
C ILE A 17 -53.57 -47.18 42.37
N ARG A 18 -53.74 -46.59 43.55
CA ARG A 18 -54.98 -46.64 44.31
C ARG A 18 -56.02 -45.65 43.72
N ASN A 19 -57.13 -46.19 43.23
CA ASN A 19 -58.19 -45.45 42.50
C ASN A 19 -59.07 -44.51 43.36
N ASP A 20 -58.68 -44.20 44.58
CA ASP A 20 -59.46 -43.40 45.55
C ASP A 20 -58.97 -41.94 45.66
N GLY A 21 -58.50 -41.36 44.56
CA GLY A 21 -57.95 -40.01 44.54
C GLY A 21 -56.52 -39.90 45.10
N SER A 22 -55.77 -41.01 45.10
CA SER A 22 -54.38 -41.00 45.56
C SER A 22 -53.43 -40.21 44.65
N PHE A 23 -53.74 -40.11 43.35
CA PHE A 23 -52.99 -39.33 42.37
C PHE A 23 -53.22 -37.83 42.56
N LYS A 24 -52.12 -37.08 42.69
CA LYS A 24 -52.09 -35.62 42.73
C LYS A 24 -50.95 -35.12 41.86
N TRP A 25 -51.23 -34.14 41.01
CA TRP A 25 -50.23 -33.45 40.21
C TRP A 25 -50.35 -31.95 40.43
N SER A 26 -49.21 -31.28 40.60
CA SER A 26 -49.10 -29.83 40.72
C SER A 26 -48.06 -29.33 39.73
N SER A 27 -48.41 -28.29 38.97
CA SER A 27 -47.48 -27.55 38.12
C SER A 27 -47.79 -26.06 38.29
N LYS A 28 -46.77 -25.26 38.62
CA LYS A 28 -46.88 -23.81 38.79
C LYS A 28 -45.70 -23.13 38.11
N ILE A 29 -45.88 -21.88 37.73
CA ILE A 29 -44.78 -21.03 37.25
C ILE A 29 -43.75 -20.86 38.39
N ASP A 30 -42.46 -20.89 38.04
CA ASP A 30 -41.31 -20.79 38.95
C ASP A 30 -41.19 -21.88 40.05
N GLU A 31 -41.96 -22.96 39.97
CA GLU A 31 -41.83 -24.15 40.81
C GLU A 31 -41.61 -25.42 39.95
N ARG A 32 -40.96 -26.45 40.49
CA ARG A 32 -40.92 -27.77 39.82
C ARG A 32 -42.31 -28.39 39.82
N SER A 33 -42.67 -29.08 38.74
CA SER A 33 -43.89 -29.89 38.75
C SER A 33 -43.68 -31.13 39.61
N THR A 34 -44.63 -31.42 40.50
CA THR A 34 -44.59 -32.58 41.40
C THR A 34 -45.78 -33.49 41.15
N CYS A 35 -45.57 -34.79 41.37
CA CYS A 35 -46.59 -35.82 41.18
C CYS A 35 -46.51 -36.82 42.33
N ASP A 36 -47.61 -36.99 43.07
CA ASP A 36 -47.73 -37.90 44.19
C ASP A 36 -48.80 -38.96 43.90
N PHE A 37 -48.53 -40.23 44.23
CA PHE A 37 -49.51 -41.31 44.11
C PHE A 37 -49.20 -42.46 45.08
N VAL A 38 -50.17 -43.36 45.26
CA VAL A 38 -50.00 -44.55 46.12
C VAL A 38 -50.04 -45.82 45.27
N VAL A 39 -48.92 -46.54 45.23
CA VAL A 39 -48.84 -47.89 44.62
C VAL A 39 -49.23 -48.95 45.65
N ARG A 40 -50.05 -49.90 45.23
CA ARG A 40 -50.43 -51.08 46.04
C ARG A 40 -49.45 -52.22 45.77
N ASP A 41 -48.87 -52.76 46.84
CA ASP A 41 -47.91 -53.87 46.82
C ASP A 41 -48.45 -55.01 47.71
N ASP A 42 -49.18 -55.95 47.10
CA ASP A 42 -49.87 -57.04 47.81
C ASP A 42 -48.91 -58.06 48.44
N ASN A 43 -47.70 -58.17 47.90
CA ASN A 43 -46.72 -59.21 48.23
C ASN A 43 -45.45 -58.66 48.90
N SER A 44 -45.40 -57.36 49.23
CA SER A 44 -44.22 -56.71 49.78
C SER A 44 -42.97 -56.84 48.85
N ALA A 45 -43.19 -56.89 47.54
CA ALA A 45 -42.16 -57.18 46.55
C ALA A 45 -41.54 -55.92 45.92
N PHE A 46 -42.15 -54.74 46.09
CA PHE A 46 -41.71 -53.52 45.40
C PHE A 46 -40.74 -52.71 46.26
N THR A 47 -39.83 -52.00 45.62
CA THR A 47 -38.92 -51.04 46.26
C THR A 47 -38.61 -49.95 45.26
N PHE A 48 -38.92 -48.70 45.62
CA PHE A 48 -38.71 -47.53 44.78
C PHE A 48 -37.56 -46.69 45.33
N GLN A 49 -36.64 -46.30 44.45
CA GLN A 49 -35.43 -45.55 44.78
C GLN A 49 -35.44 -44.18 44.10
N LYS A 50 -34.86 -43.17 44.78
CA LYS A 50 -34.72 -41.83 44.21
C LYS A 50 -33.94 -41.87 42.90
N GLY A 51 -34.44 -41.17 41.88
CA GLY A 51 -33.83 -41.13 40.55
C GLY A 51 -34.26 -42.24 39.59
N GLN A 52 -35.15 -43.16 40.00
CA GLN A 52 -35.84 -44.04 39.04
C GLN A 52 -36.79 -43.21 38.17
N GLN A 53 -36.74 -43.39 36.85
CA GLN A 53 -37.62 -42.70 35.91
C GLN A 53 -39.08 -43.12 36.11
N VAL A 54 -40.00 -42.17 36.02
CA VAL A 54 -41.44 -42.34 36.19
C VAL A 54 -42.19 -41.73 35.01
N THR A 55 -43.14 -42.48 34.48
CA THR A 55 -44.15 -42.00 33.52
C THR A 55 -45.53 -42.33 34.07
N VAL A 56 -46.41 -41.33 34.19
CA VAL A 56 -47.82 -41.54 34.51
C VAL A 56 -48.66 -41.24 33.28
N SER A 57 -49.48 -42.19 32.88
CA SER A 57 -50.35 -42.09 31.71
C SER A 57 -51.80 -42.44 32.05
N ASP A 58 -52.73 -41.74 31.44
CA ASP A 58 -54.15 -42.05 31.39
C ASP A 58 -54.53 -42.59 30.01
N THR A 59 -55.51 -43.50 29.96
CA THR A 59 -55.92 -44.13 28.69
C THR A 59 -56.68 -43.19 27.74
N LEU A 60 -57.16 -42.03 28.22
CA LEU A 60 -57.88 -41.03 27.41
C LEU A 60 -57.04 -39.77 27.16
N GLN A 61 -56.25 -39.34 28.15
CA GLN A 61 -55.44 -38.10 28.08
C GLN A 61 -53.99 -38.33 27.66
N GLY A 62 -53.53 -39.60 27.58
CA GLY A 62 -52.14 -39.91 27.29
C GLY A 62 -51.23 -39.66 28.49
N THR A 63 -49.99 -39.23 28.24
CA THR A 63 -49.01 -39.00 29.32
C THR A 63 -49.31 -37.73 30.10
N LEU A 64 -49.65 -37.89 31.39
CA LEU A 64 -49.93 -36.80 32.32
C LEU A 64 -48.67 -36.27 33.01
N PHE A 65 -47.68 -37.13 33.24
CA PHE A 65 -46.45 -36.75 33.95
C PHE A 65 -45.26 -37.59 33.48
N THR A 66 -44.10 -36.96 33.34
CA THR A 66 -42.80 -37.65 33.23
C THR A 66 -41.80 -37.00 34.17
N GLY A 67 -40.94 -37.82 34.77
CA GLY A 67 -39.98 -37.35 35.76
C GLY A 67 -39.28 -38.50 36.47
N PHE A 68 -38.99 -38.31 37.74
CA PHE A 68 -38.21 -39.21 38.57
C PHE A 68 -38.81 -39.35 39.97
N VAL A 69 -38.71 -40.55 40.56
CA VAL A 69 -38.98 -40.76 41.99
C VAL A 69 -38.07 -39.82 42.79
N ASN A 70 -38.66 -39.00 43.65
CA ASN A 70 -37.93 -38.15 44.59
C ASN A 70 -37.85 -38.83 45.96
N THR A 71 -38.98 -39.34 46.46
CA THR A 71 -39.07 -40.10 47.71
C THR A 71 -40.11 -41.22 47.59
N SER A 72 -39.93 -42.29 48.37
CA SER A 72 -40.94 -43.33 48.56
C SER A 72 -41.05 -43.66 50.04
N GLN A 73 -42.27 -43.72 50.56
CA GLN A 73 -42.56 -44.09 51.94
C GLN A 73 -43.43 -45.35 51.99
N ILE A 74 -42.96 -46.36 52.73
CA ILE A 74 -43.62 -47.66 52.86
C ILE A 74 -44.54 -47.63 54.09
N ASN A 75 -45.85 -47.65 53.83
CA ASN A 75 -46.88 -47.75 54.85
C ASN A 75 -47.40 -49.20 54.91
N LYS A 76 -47.25 -49.88 56.05
CA LYS A 76 -47.86 -51.20 56.28
C LYS A 76 -49.36 -51.04 56.50
N LEU A 77 -50.18 -51.91 55.90
CA LEU A 77 -51.62 -51.94 56.17
C LEU A 77 -51.87 -52.57 57.56
N PRO A 78 -52.50 -51.87 58.52
CA PRO A 78 -52.81 -52.47 59.83
C PRO A 78 -53.62 -53.76 59.67
N GLY A 79 -53.18 -54.83 60.34
CA GLY A 79 -53.80 -56.16 60.25
C GLY A 79 -53.36 -57.02 59.04
N ASN A 80 -52.51 -56.52 58.14
CA ASN A 80 -51.97 -57.31 57.03
C ASN A 80 -50.43 -57.20 56.96
N ASN A 81 -49.75 -58.34 57.14
CA ASN A 81 -48.28 -58.40 57.17
C ASN A 81 -47.61 -58.45 55.79
N THR A 82 -48.34 -58.79 54.71
CA THR A 82 -47.80 -58.87 53.34
C THR A 82 -48.10 -57.61 52.53
N MET A 83 -49.27 -57.00 52.71
CA MET A 83 -49.71 -55.84 51.93
C MET A 83 -49.06 -54.54 52.42
N ARG A 84 -48.48 -53.81 51.47
CA ARG A 84 -47.85 -52.49 51.67
C ARG A 84 -48.43 -51.47 50.70
N TYR A 85 -48.47 -50.21 51.15
CA TYR A 85 -48.71 -49.06 50.31
C TYR A 85 -47.43 -48.25 50.19
N HIS A 86 -47.00 -47.98 48.97
CA HIS A 86 -45.87 -47.10 48.69
C HIS A 86 -46.44 -45.73 48.33
N THR A 87 -46.29 -44.75 49.22
CA THR A 87 -46.56 -43.35 48.92
C THR A 87 -45.34 -42.81 48.18
N VAL A 88 -45.45 -42.67 46.86
CA VAL A 88 -44.36 -42.24 45.98
C VAL A 88 -44.57 -40.79 45.62
N SER A 89 -43.54 -39.97 45.83
CA SER A 89 -43.49 -38.58 45.41
C SER A 89 -42.45 -38.44 44.30
N CYS A 90 -42.81 -37.75 43.23
CA CYS A 90 -42.03 -37.60 42.01
C CYS A 90 -41.82 -36.11 41.67
N ILE A 91 -40.68 -35.83 41.05
CA ILE A 91 -40.29 -34.53 40.50
C ILE A 91 -40.11 -34.65 38.99
N ASP A 92 -40.45 -33.61 38.24
CA ASP A 92 -40.38 -33.61 36.77
C ASP A 92 -38.93 -33.66 36.22
N ASN A 93 -38.82 -33.62 34.89
CA ASN A 93 -37.54 -33.69 34.20
C ASN A 93 -36.59 -32.49 34.46
N HIS A 94 -37.01 -31.40 35.13
CA HIS A 94 -36.07 -30.35 35.55
C HIS A 94 -34.96 -30.93 36.45
N PHE A 95 -35.24 -32.02 37.17
CA PHE A 95 -34.25 -32.77 37.94
C PHE A 95 -32.97 -33.12 37.14
N ILE A 96 -33.09 -33.32 35.82
CA ILE A 96 -31.94 -33.58 34.94
C ILE A 96 -31.02 -32.34 34.85
N ALA A 97 -31.60 -31.15 34.71
CA ALA A 97 -30.84 -29.90 34.70
C ALA A 97 -30.32 -29.53 36.12
N ASP A 98 -31.16 -29.69 37.14
CA ASP A 98 -30.87 -29.32 38.53
C ASP A 98 -29.64 -30.02 39.13
N LYS A 99 -29.36 -31.26 38.70
CA LYS A 99 -28.23 -32.06 39.19
C LYS A 99 -26.93 -31.82 38.42
N ARG A 100 -26.92 -30.88 37.47
CA ARG A 100 -25.82 -30.64 36.52
C ARG A 100 -25.32 -29.20 36.59
N THR A 101 -24.02 -29.05 36.39
CA THR A 101 -23.33 -27.75 36.29
C THR A 101 -22.44 -27.76 35.05
N SER A 102 -22.25 -26.59 34.42
CA SER A 102 -21.23 -26.39 33.39
C SER A 102 -20.15 -25.45 33.92
N ASN A 103 -18.90 -25.74 33.57
CA ASN A 103 -17.74 -24.90 33.89
C ASN A 103 -17.45 -23.86 32.79
N ARG A 104 -18.27 -23.79 31.74
CA ARG A 104 -18.08 -22.86 30.62
C ARG A 104 -18.40 -21.43 31.05
N VAL A 105 -17.47 -20.51 30.79
CA VAL A 105 -17.61 -19.09 31.07
C VAL A 105 -18.19 -18.38 29.85
N TYR A 106 -19.27 -17.62 30.05
CA TYR A 106 -19.95 -16.89 28.98
C TYR A 106 -19.82 -15.38 29.21
N ASN A 107 -18.93 -14.73 28.46
CA ASN A 107 -18.70 -13.28 28.55
C ASN A 107 -19.50 -12.55 27.47
N ASN A 108 -20.33 -11.58 27.87
CA ASN A 108 -21.16 -10.75 26.96
C ASN A 108 -22.10 -11.53 26.01
N GLN A 109 -22.52 -12.75 26.40
CA GLN A 109 -23.42 -13.59 25.60
C GLN A 109 -24.89 -13.47 26.02
N TYR A 110 -25.79 -13.75 25.09
CA TYR A 110 -27.23 -13.85 25.36
C TYR A 110 -27.57 -15.14 26.11
N GLY A 111 -28.61 -15.10 26.95
CA GLY A 111 -29.07 -16.28 27.72
C GLY A 111 -29.38 -17.52 26.87
N GLY A 112 -29.82 -17.34 25.62
CA GLY A 112 -30.02 -18.45 24.68
C GLY A 112 -28.73 -19.22 24.34
N VAL A 113 -27.58 -18.53 24.26
CA VAL A 113 -26.27 -19.16 24.05
C VAL A 113 -25.87 -20.00 25.27
N VAL A 114 -26.11 -19.47 26.48
CA VAL A 114 -25.85 -20.18 27.74
C VAL A 114 -26.69 -21.46 27.84
N VAL A 115 -28.00 -21.37 27.52
CA VAL A 115 -28.91 -22.53 27.52
C VAL A 115 -28.49 -23.57 26.47
N ALA A 116 -28.26 -23.14 25.23
CA ALA A 116 -27.84 -24.04 24.17
C ALA A 116 -26.51 -24.74 24.52
N GLY A 117 -25.53 -24.00 25.04
CA GLY A 117 -24.25 -24.55 25.49
C GLY A 117 -24.39 -25.51 26.67
N MET A 118 -25.26 -25.23 27.65
CA MET A 118 -25.55 -26.18 28.73
C MET A 118 -26.20 -27.48 28.23
N ILE A 119 -27.07 -27.40 27.22
CA ILE A 119 -27.65 -28.59 26.58
C ILE A 119 -26.54 -29.37 25.85
N ASN A 120 -25.76 -28.69 25.03
CA ASN A 120 -24.66 -29.28 24.25
C ASN A 120 -23.61 -29.98 25.12
N ASP A 121 -23.13 -29.28 26.13
CA ASP A 121 -21.93 -29.66 26.87
C ASP A 121 -22.25 -30.66 27.99
N VAL A 122 -23.52 -30.75 28.44
CA VAL A 122 -23.91 -31.58 29.58
C VAL A 122 -25.23 -32.35 29.38
N LEU A 123 -26.34 -31.68 29.08
CA LEU A 123 -27.68 -32.30 29.20
C LEU A 123 -28.04 -33.26 28.06
N ALA A 124 -27.46 -33.10 26.87
CA ALA A 124 -27.66 -34.00 25.73
C ALA A 124 -27.28 -35.45 26.06
N SER A 125 -26.25 -35.65 26.89
CA SER A 125 -25.84 -36.99 27.37
C SER A 125 -26.90 -37.69 28.23
N GLU A 126 -27.88 -36.94 28.76
CA GLU A 126 -29.00 -37.44 29.56
C GLU A 126 -30.33 -37.43 28.78
N GLY A 127 -30.27 -37.29 27.45
CA GLY A 127 -31.43 -37.33 26.56
C GLY A 127 -32.19 -36.02 26.41
N VAL A 128 -31.67 -34.91 26.97
CA VAL A 128 -32.26 -33.57 26.76
C VAL A 128 -31.83 -33.06 25.39
N ASN A 129 -32.70 -33.24 24.40
CA ASN A 129 -32.47 -32.79 23.03
C ASN A 129 -33.18 -31.46 22.76
N ALA A 130 -32.51 -30.56 22.03
CA ALA A 130 -33.10 -29.31 21.56
C ALA A 130 -32.52 -28.93 20.20
N ASN A 131 -33.32 -28.24 19.38
CA ASN A 131 -32.87 -27.72 18.09
C ASN A 131 -32.25 -26.33 18.29
N TYR A 132 -30.92 -26.26 18.28
CA TYR A 132 -30.16 -25.01 18.34
C TYR A 132 -29.00 -25.03 17.34
N ALA A 133 -28.48 -23.85 17.02
CA ALA A 133 -27.20 -23.69 16.35
C ALA A 133 -26.34 -22.77 17.22
N ILE A 134 -25.22 -23.30 17.72
CA ILE A 134 -24.16 -22.51 18.36
C ILE A 134 -23.03 -22.43 17.36
N ARG A 135 -22.53 -21.21 17.13
CA ARG A 135 -21.24 -20.97 16.51
C ARG A 135 -20.54 -19.88 17.30
N GLU A 136 -19.33 -20.17 17.74
CA GLU A 136 -18.41 -19.22 18.34
C GLU A 136 -17.08 -19.42 17.63
N ASP A 137 -16.58 -18.38 16.97
CA ASP A 137 -15.26 -18.41 16.34
C ASP A 137 -14.27 -17.83 17.37
N ASN A 138 -13.85 -18.66 18.33
CA ASN A 138 -13.02 -18.21 19.47
C ASN A 138 -11.52 -18.42 19.23
N ASN A 139 -11.15 -19.26 18.25
CA ASN A 139 -9.77 -19.52 17.86
C ASN A 139 -9.62 -19.71 16.34
N GLN A 140 -8.37 -19.82 15.86
CA GLN A 140 -8.05 -19.92 14.43
C GLN A 140 -8.63 -21.18 13.75
N ALA A 141 -8.79 -22.30 14.48
CA ALA A 141 -9.39 -23.51 13.95
C ALA A 141 -10.92 -23.36 13.81
N ASP A 142 -11.59 -22.71 14.76
CA ASP A 142 -13.02 -22.40 14.67
C ASP A 142 -13.30 -21.51 13.45
N PHE A 143 -12.52 -20.44 13.28
CA PHE A 143 -12.63 -19.52 12.15
C PHE A 143 -12.37 -20.23 10.81
N GLY A 144 -11.37 -21.13 10.77
CA GLY A 144 -11.06 -21.95 9.59
C GLY A 144 -12.11 -23.01 9.24
N GLN A 145 -12.96 -23.40 10.20
CA GLN A 145 -14.14 -24.27 9.96
C GLN A 145 -15.40 -23.47 9.59
N GLY A 146 -15.36 -22.14 9.70
CA GLY A 146 -16.50 -21.26 9.55
C GLY A 146 -17.03 -21.12 8.12
N THR A 147 -18.31 -20.74 7.98
CA THR A 147 -18.94 -20.46 6.67
C THR A 147 -18.46 -19.16 5.99
N LEU A 148 -17.44 -18.49 6.54
CA LEU A 148 -16.84 -17.28 5.97
C LEU A 148 -15.84 -17.63 4.87
N ALA A 149 -16.32 -18.29 3.81
CA ALA A 149 -15.55 -18.58 2.62
C ALA A 149 -15.00 -17.28 2.00
N GLY A 150 -13.67 -17.18 1.92
CA GLY A 150 -12.97 -16.06 1.29
C GLY A 150 -12.05 -15.23 2.19
N LEU A 151 -11.93 -15.61 3.48
CA LEU A 151 -11.01 -15.00 4.44
C LEU A 151 -9.98 -16.06 4.90
N GLN A 152 -8.71 -15.68 5.03
CA GLN A 152 -7.70 -16.46 5.73
C GLN A 152 -7.38 -15.78 7.07
N ALA A 153 -7.10 -16.57 8.11
CA ALA A 153 -6.68 -16.07 9.41
C ALA A 153 -5.14 -16.13 9.55
N THR A 154 -4.54 -15.06 10.08
CA THR A 154 -3.12 -14.96 10.42
C THR A 154 -2.80 -15.80 11.66
N PRO A 155 -1.62 -16.44 11.77
CA PRO A 155 -1.15 -17.05 13.01
C PRO A 155 -1.11 -16.01 14.14
N ASN A 156 -1.79 -16.30 15.24
CA ASN A 156 -2.14 -15.36 16.31
C ASN A 156 -0.95 -14.48 16.80
N LEU A 157 -1.00 -13.16 16.52
CA LEU A 157 0.03 -12.18 16.89
C LEU A 157 -0.28 -11.39 18.18
N GLY A 158 -1.49 -11.49 18.75
CA GLY A 158 -1.91 -10.62 19.87
C GLY A 158 -2.91 -11.19 20.88
N GLY A 159 -3.53 -12.34 20.59
CA GLY A 159 -4.60 -12.95 21.38
C GLY A 159 -5.97 -12.93 20.70
N ASP A 160 -6.10 -12.24 19.58
CA ASP A 160 -7.33 -12.04 18.80
C ASP A 160 -7.26 -12.62 17.37
N LEU A 161 -8.37 -12.54 16.63
CA LEU A 161 -8.51 -13.06 15.26
C LEU A 161 -8.08 -12.02 14.23
N GLU A 162 -6.82 -12.12 13.78
CA GLU A 162 -6.30 -11.30 12.69
C GLU A 162 -6.54 -11.92 11.30
N LEU A 163 -6.78 -11.07 10.30
CA LEU A 163 -6.88 -11.49 8.89
C LEU A 163 -5.51 -11.60 8.22
N GLY A 164 -5.34 -12.63 7.39
CA GLY A 164 -4.19 -12.82 6.51
C GLY A 164 -4.05 -11.70 5.50
N LEU A 165 -2.85 -11.15 5.33
CA LEU A 165 -2.55 -10.22 4.24
C LEU A 165 -2.75 -10.90 2.88
N ALA A 166 -3.21 -10.16 1.88
CA ALA A 166 -3.41 -10.60 0.50
C ALA A 166 -2.11 -10.87 -0.26
N GLY A 167 -0.96 -10.65 0.38
CA GLY A 167 0.35 -10.63 -0.24
C GLY A 167 1.44 -10.16 0.72
N SER A 168 2.61 -9.88 0.15
CA SER A 168 3.79 -9.35 0.84
C SER A 168 4.04 -7.88 0.46
N GLN A 169 4.66 -7.13 1.38
CA GLN A 169 5.17 -5.79 1.09
C GLN A 169 6.33 -5.85 0.08
N VAL A 170 6.38 -4.88 -0.84
CA VAL A 170 7.46 -4.72 -1.83
C VAL A 170 8.15 -3.37 -1.61
N GLN A 171 9.48 -3.36 -1.69
CA GLN A 171 10.35 -2.18 -1.59
C GLN A 171 11.40 -2.18 -2.72
N ILE A 172 11.68 -1.00 -3.29
CA ILE A 172 12.56 -0.79 -4.47
C ILE A 172 13.58 0.32 -4.14
N VAL A 173 14.83 0.23 -4.64
CA VAL A 173 15.96 1.19 -4.39
C VAL A 173 16.93 1.25 -5.58
N GLU A 174 17.47 2.43 -5.96
CA GLU A 174 18.39 2.67 -7.12
C GLU A 174 19.42 3.82 -6.87
N SER A 175 20.52 3.95 -7.67
CA SER A 175 21.61 4.98 -7.50
C SER A 175 22.47 5.27 -8.79
N THR A 176 23.27 6.38 -8.86
CA THR A 176 23.96 6.91 -10.11
C THR A 176 25.36 7.61 -9.95
N THR A 177 26.09 7.99 -11.05
CA THR A 177 27.49 8.58 -11.13
C THR A 177 27.75 9.61 -12.34
N SER A 178 28.90 10.34 -12.47
CA SER A 178 29.09 11.69 -13.18
C SER A 178 30.31 11.97 -14.18
N ASN A 179 30.33 13.08 -15.02
CA ASN A 179 31.33 13.53 -16.11
C ASN A 179 31.42 15.11 -16.45
N PHE A 180 32.28 15.68 -17.40
CA PHE A 180 33.12 16.98 -17.34
C PHE A 180 32.97 18.35 -18.23
N SER A 181 33.67 19.54 -17.97
CA SER A 181 33.60 21.00 -18.54
C SER A 181 34.86 22.00 -18.72
N THR A 182 34.75 23.38 -19.04
CA THR A 182 35.79 24.49 -19.32
C THR A 182 35.42 26.03 -19.01
N GLN A 183 36.35 27.03 -18.82
CA GLN A 183 36.11 28.52 -18.56
C GLN A 183 37.23 29.60 -18.88
N GLY A 184 36.94 30.91 -19.18
CA GLY A 184 37.92 32.05 -19.26
C GLY A 184 37.40 33.51 -18.99
N THR A 185 38.24 34.57 -18.95
CA THR A 185 37.82 35.98 -18.63
C THR A 185 38.39 37.09 -19.57
N GLU A 186 37.56 38.06 -19.97
CA GLU A 186 37.98 39.30 -20.65
C GLU A 186 38.13 40.43 -19.62
N SER A 187 39.16 41.28 -19.77
CA SER A 187 39.50 42.32 -18.77
C SER A 187 39.85 43.69 -19.35
N LEU A 188 39.86 43.88 -20.67
CA LEU A 188 40.19 45.17 -21.30
C LEU A 188 38.93 45.93 -21.71
N THR A 189 38.69 47.05 -21.02
CA THR A 189 37.80 48.09 -21.54
C THR A 189 38.42 48.75 -22.78
N GLN A 190 37.97 48.31 -23.95
CA GLN A 190 38.26 48.84 -25.31
C GLN A 190 39.62 48.48 -25.93
N ASP A 191 39.53 47.69 -27.01
CA ASP A 191 40.34 47.88 -28.24
C ASP A 191 39.62 47.38 -29.52
N GLY A 192 38.44 46.75 -29.40
CA GLY A 192 37.58 46.39 -30.54
C GLY A 192 38.09 45.21 -31.40
N ASN A 193 39.02 44.43 -30.84
CA ASN A 193 39.46 43.15 -31.39
C ASN A 193 40.05 42.26 -30.27
N ALA A 194 39.26 41.98 -29.24
CA ALA A 194 39.63 41.03 -28.18
C ALA A 194 39.45 39.59 -28.66
N TYR A 195 40.48 38.75 -28.51
CA TYR A 195 40.42 37.35 -28.92
C TYR A 195 41.31 36.41 -28.09
N SER A 196 40.97 35.13 -28.08
CA SER A 196 41.77 34.06 -27.50
C SER A 196 41.60 32.79 -28.33
N TYR A 197 42.69 32.26 -28.89
CA TYR A 197 42.71 31.01 -29.65
C TYR A 197 43.47 29.93 -28.88
N ILE A 198 42.77 28.87 -28.49
CA ILE A 198 43.29 27.77 -27.67
C ILE A 198 43.29 26.48 -28.49
N GLN A 199 44.46 25.96 -28.82
CA GLN A 199 44.60 24.71 -29.56
C GLN A 199 44.21 23.51 -28.69
N ILE A 200 43.20 22.76 -29.15
CA ILE A 200 42.70 21.52 -28.51
C ILE A 200 43.06 20.26 -29.29
N TYR A 201 43.41 20.38 -30.57
CA TYR A 201 43.76 19.27 -31.46
C TYR A 201 44.90 19.66 -32.41
N SER A 202 45.78 18.70 -32.73
CA SER A 202 46.82 18.86 -33.75
C SER A 202 46.43 18.07 -34.99
N GLY A 203 46.37 18.73 -36.15
CA GLY A 203 45.63 18.28 -37.34
C GLY A 203 46.06 16.96 -37.99
N GLY A 204 47.20 16.38 -37.57
CA GLY A 204 47.55 14.98 -37.85
C GLY A 204 47.76 14.59 -39.32
N GLY A 205 47.68 15.53 -40.26
CA GLY A 205 47.64 15.23 -41.70
C GLY A 205 46.24 14.95 -42.26
N ILE A 206 45.17 15.26 -41.51
CA ILE A 206 43.78 15.11 -41.97
C ILE A 206 43.53 16.07 -43.15
N MET A 207 43.23 15.51 -44.32
CA MET A 207 42.80 16.26 -45.51
C MET A 207 41.28 16.32 -45.58
N ILE A 208 40.72 17.51 -45.75
CA ILE A 208 39.28 17.69 -45.97
C ILE A 208 38.91 17.13 -47.34
N VAL A 209 37.81 16.38 -47.37
CA VAL A 209 37.15 15.90 -48.59
C VAL A 209 35.85 16.70 -48.79
N GLY A 210 35.34 16.80 -50.01
CA GLY A 210 34.02 17.40 -50.26
C GLY A 210 32.88 16.62 -49.58
N SER A 211 31.75 17.30 -49.34
CA SER A 211 30.59 16.83 -48.57
C SER A 211 30.92 16.43 -47.12
N ARG A 212 31.88 17.13 -46.51
CA ARG A 212 32.25 17.03 -45.10
C ARG A 212 31.81 18.27 -44.33
N TYR A 213 31.59 18.11 -43.02
CA TYR A 213 31.15 19.17 -42.15
C TYR A 213 31.95 19.20 -40.85
N LEU A 214 32.28 20.38 -40.33
CA LEU A 214 32.59 20.54 -38.91
C LEU A 214 31.26 20.53 -38.16
N ALA A 215 31.10 19.64 -37.17
CA ALA A 215 29.97 19.63 -36.25
C ALA A 215 30.46 19.79 -34.80
N TYR A 216 29.72 20.54 -33.98
CA TYR A 216 29.94 20.62 -32.53
C TYR A 216 28.70 21.14 -31.81
N ASP A 217 28.60 20.85 -30.51
CA ASP A 217 27.63 21.51 -29.62
C ASP A 217 28.35 22.55 -28.76
N VAL A 218 27.71 23.70 -28.57
CA VAL A 218 28.18 24.78 -27.69
C VAL A 218 27.08 25.22 -26.71
N TRP A 219 27.44 25.41 -25.44
CA TRP A 219 26.61 26.04 -24.41
C TRP A 219 27.37 27.25 -23.87
N ILE A 220 26.70 28.38 -23.70
CA ILE A 220 27.28 29.65 -23.26
C ILE A 220 26.63 30.09 -21.95
N ASP A 221 27.43 30.49 -20.95
CA ASP A 221 26.89 31.04 -19.70
C ASP A 221 26.10 32.32 -20.01
N PRO A 222 24.82 32.43 -19.62
CA PRO A 222 24.03 33.66 -19.78
C PRO A 222 24.64 34.92 -19.15
N LYS A 223 25.62 34.77 -18.26
CA LYS A 223 26.41 35.87 -17.68
C LYS A 223 27.54 36.36 -18.60
N SER A 224 27.86 35.63 -19.66
CA SER A 224 28.86 36.05 -20.66
C SER A 224 28.36 37.33 -21.37
N PRO A 225 29.18 38.38 -21.52
CA PRO A 225 28.74 39.68 -22.05
C PRO A 225 28.17 39.64 -23.49
N THR A 226 28.61 38.66 -24.28
CA THR A 226 28.11 38.28 -25.60
C THR A 226 28.35 36.79 -25.83
N GLY A 227 27.66 36.18 -26.79
CA GLY A 227 27.87 34.81 -27.22
C GLY A 227 28.96 34.65 -28.30
N GLN A 228 30.00 35.48 -28.29
CA GLN A 228 31.04 35.52 -29.35
C GLN A 228 32.14 34.48 -29.09
N MET A 229 31.77 33.19 -29.20
CA MET A 229 32.62 32.04 -28.87
C MET A 229 32.35 30.89 -29.85
N GLY A 230 33.37 30.10 -30.20
CA GLY A 230 33.22 29.06 -31.22
C GLY A 230 34.42 28.16 -31.42
N ILE A 231 34.36 27.33 -32.46
CA ILE A 231 35.46 26.48 -32.94
C ILE A 231 35.96 27.02 -34.28
N ASP A 232 37.28 27.13 -34.43
CA ASP A 232 37.95 27.52 -35.68
C ASP A 232 38.98 26.45 -36.08
N ILE A 233 39.13 26.23 -37.38
CA ILE A 233 40.07 25.27 -37.97
C ILE A 233 41.11 26.07 -38.75
N VAL A 234 42.40 25.82 -38.50
CA VAL A 234 43.49 26.39 -39.28
C VAL A 234 44.08 25.31 -40.17
N PHE A 235 44.28 25.63 -41.44
CA PHE A 235 44.82 24.74 -42.46
C PHE A 235 46.32 24.96 -42.67
N THR A 236 47.02 23.97 -43.23
CA THR A 236 48.48 24.01 -43.43
C THR A 236 48.95 25.08 -44.43
N ASP A 237 48.03 25.64 -45.23
CA ASP A 237 48.29 26.78 -46.12
C ASP A 237 48.11 28.15 -45.44
N GLY A 238 47.79 28.17 -44.14
CA GLY A 238 47.54 29.38 -43.36
C GLY A 238 46.12 29.94 -43.47
N SER A 239 45.24 29.33 -44.29
CA SER A 239 43.82 29.70 -44.29
C SER A 239 43.09 29.18 -43.07
N THR A 240 41.94 29.78 -42.75
CA THR A 240 41.12 29.47 -41.58
C THR A 240 39.67 29.16 -41.98
N LEU A 241 38.92 28.50 -41.10
CA LEU A 241 37.48 28.32 -41.28
C LEU A 241 36.74 29.66 -41.12
N ARG A 242 37.13 30.48 -40.12
CA ARG A 242 36.47 31.75 -39.78
C ARG A 242 36.50 32.80 -40.90
N ASP A 243 37.58 32.89 -41.68
CA ASP A 243 37.81 33.99 -42.63
C ASP A 243 37.14 33.75 -44.00
N ASN A 244 36.54 32.57 -44.18
CA ASN A 244 35.90 32.18 -45.44
C ASN A 244 34.42 32.56 -45.50
N THR A 245 34.11 33.82 -45.15
CA THR A 245 32.75 34.37 -45.21
C THR A 245 32.37 34.82 -46.63
N GLY A 246 32.61 33.95 -47.63
CA GLY A 246 32.08 34.16 -48.97
C GLY A 246 30.56 34.32 -48.91
N THR A 247 29.98 35.15 -49.78
CA THR A 247 28.56 35.58 -49.72
C THR A 247 27.53 34.46 -49.95
N THR A 248 27.96 33.21 -50.03
CA THR A 248 27.14 32.03 -50.26
C THR A 248 26.72 31.40 -48.94
N TYR A 249 25.44 31.54 -48.58
CA TYR A 249 24.84 31.05 -47.33
C TYR A 249 25.04 29.55 -47.03
N GLN A 250 25.48 28.74 -48.00
CA GLN A 250 25.72 27.30 -47.86
C GLN A 250 26.85 26.91 -46.89
N TYR A 251 27.64 27.88 -46.40
CA TYR A 251 28.71 27.68 -45.40
C TYR A 251 28.33 28.15 -44.00
N ASN A 252 27.09 28.60 -43.81
CA ASN A 252 26.56 28.98 -42.50
C ASN A 252 25.91 27.76 -41.81
N ASP A 253 25.67 27.85 -40.51
CA ASP A 253 24.91 26.84 -39.78
C ASP A 253 23.40 26.89 -40.08
N ALA A 254 22.64 25.98 -39.45
CA ALA A 254 21.20 25.86 -39.62
C ALA A 254 20.39 27.11 -39.21
N GLN A 255 21.00 28.12 -38.56
CA GLN A 255 20.38 29.42 -38.25
C GLN A 255 20.90 30.54 -39.17
N ASN A 256 21.61 30.17 -40.25
CA ASN A 256 22.26 31.06 -41.20
C ASN A 256 23.35 31.95 -40.57
N ILE A 257 24.04 31.47 -39.53
CA ILE A 257 25.13 32.18 -38.85
C ILE A 257 26.48 31.67 -39.38
N PRO A 258 27.45 32.54 -39.74
CA PRO A 258 28.77 32.11 -40.20
C PRO A 258 29.59 31.40 -39.11
N PRO A 259 30.62 30.62 -39.49
CA PRO A 259 31.47 29.91 -38.52
C PRO A 259 32.35 30.85 -37.67
N HIS A 260 32.61 32.09 -38.11
CA HIS A 260 33.48 33.04 -37.43
C HIS A 260 33.03 33.28 -35.96
N PRO A 261 33.91 33.11 -34.96
CA PRO A 261 33.51 33.19 -33.54
C PRO A 261 32.96 34.55 -33.07
N LYS A 262 33.29 35.66 -33.73
CA LYS A 262 32.74 37.01 -33.49
C LYS A 262 31.22 37.14 -33.65
N ASN A 263 30.54 36.16 -34.22
CA ASN A 263 29.08 36.18 -34.36
C ASN A 263 28.45 35.87 -32.99
N ASP A 264 27.62 36.78 -32.48
CA ASP A 264 26.96 36.60 -31.19
C ASP A 264 25.84 35.55 -31.29
N ILE A 265 26.13 34.32 -30.83
CA ILE A 265 25.19 33.20 -30.79
C ILE A 265 24.43 33.09 -29.45
N SER A 266 24.44 34.12 -28.60
CA SER A 266 23.80 34.07 -27.26
C SER A 266 22.30 33.75 -27.29
N ALA A 267 21.56 34.17 -28.32
CA ALA A 267 20.14 33.82 -28.50
C ALA A 267 19.92 32.30 -28.67
N PHE A 268 20.93 31.57 -29.16
CA PHE A 268 20.88 30.15 -29.48
C PHE A 268 21.63 29.28 -28.47
N ALA A 269 22.75 29.74 -27.92
CA ALA A 269 23.59 28.99 -26.97
C ALA A 269 23.55 29.51 -25.52
N GLY A 270 22.97 30.69 -25.28
CA GLY A 270 22.87 31.27 -23.93
C GLY A 270 21.97 30.43 -23.03
N GLY A 271 22.57 29.72 -22.06
CA GLY A 271 21.85 28.91 -21.09
C GLY A 271 21.30 27.58 -21.61
N LYS A 272 21.66 27.16 -22.84
CA LYS A 272 21.20 25.91 -23.48
C LYS A 272 22.22 25.40 -24.50
N TRP A 273 22.23 24.09 -24.76
CA TRP A 273 23.09 23.51 -25.79
C TRP A 273 22.58 23.90 -27.19
N TYR A 274 23.50 24.31 -28.06
CA TYR A 274 23.25 24.67 -29.45
C TYR A 274 24.17 23.88 -30.38
N HIS A 275 23.57 23.07 -31.24
CA HIS A 275 24.29 22.34 -32.29
C HIS A 275 24.63 23.26 -33.45
N ARG A 276 25.90 23.28 -33.87
CA ARG A 276 26.39 24.00 -35.05
C ARG A 276 27.07 23.04 -36.01
N GLN A 277 26.80 23.20 -37.31
CA GLN A 277 27.33 22.37 -38.38
C GLN A 277 27.68 23.25 -39.58
N PHE A 278 28.89 23.11 -40.14
CA PHE A 278 29.41 23.94 -41.24
C PHE A 278 29.97 23.08 -42.37
N LEU A 279 29.51 23.30 -43.59
CA LEU A 279 30.04 22.64 -44.79
C LEU A 279 31.51 23.05 -45.02
N LEU A 280 32.40 22.09 -45.24
CA LEU A 280 33.84 22.30 -45.41
C LEU A 280 34.30 22.29 -46.87
N ASP A 281 33.39 22.28 -47.85
CA ASP A 281 33.70 22.10 -49.28
C ASP A 281 34.69 23.11 -49.86
N ASN A 282 34.68 24.36 -49.38
CA ASN A 282 35.68 25.38 -49.78
C ASN A 282 37.12 25.04 -49.37
N PHE A 283 37.29 24.06 -48.48
CA PHE A 283 38.57 23.60 -47.97
C PHE A 283 38.90 22.18 -48.47
N SER A 284 38.09 21.62 -49.39
CA SER A 284 38.38 20.31 -50.01
C SER A 284 39.78 20.28 -50.63
N GLY A 285 40.56 19.26 -50.28
CA GLY A 285 41.98 19.11 -50.64
C GLY A 285 42.97 19.84 -49.71
N LYS A 286 42.51 20.67 -48.77
CA LYS A 286 43.38 21.27 -47.74
C LYS A 286 43.59 20.32 -46.57
N THR A 287 44.75 20.42 -45.94
CA THR A 287 45.10 19.66 -44.74
C THR A 287 44.89 20.51 -43.50
N ILE A 288 44.24 19.97 -42.48
CA ILE A 288 44.09 20.60 -41.16
C ILE A 288 45.48 20.70 -40.51
N ALA A 289 45.88 21.90 -40.09
CA ALA A 289 47.05 22.11 -39.24
C ALA A 289 46.68 21.90 -37.76
N PHE A 290 45.58 22.50 -37.31
CA PHE A 290 45.06 22.35 -35.94
C PHE A 290 43.61 22.86 -35.80
N VAL A 291 42.96 22.49 -34.69
CA VAL A 291 41.62 22.98 -34.30
C VAL A 291 41.73 23.75 -32.99
N THR A 292 41.05 24.89 -32.91
CA THR A 292 41.04 25.79 -31.75
C THR A 292 39.64 26.03 -31.19
N VAL A 293 39.56 26.16 -29.87
CA VAL A 293 38.45 26.84 -29.19
C VAL A 293 38.77 28.33 -29.16
N VAL A 294 37.75 29.17 -29.41
CA VAL A 294 37.91 30.60 -29.60
C VAL A 294 36.96 31.41 -28.73
N LEU A 295 37.50 32.47 -28.13
CA LEU A 295 36.75 33.60 -27.54
C LEU A 295 37.04 34.84 -28.41
N GLU A 296 36.04 35.62 -28.82
CA GLU A 296 36.16 36.76 -29.75
C GLU A 296 35.20 37.92 -29.39
N GLY A 297 34.99 38.15 -28.09
CA GLY A 297 34.03 39.15 -27.59
C GLY A 297 34.69 40.39 -26.97
N ASP A 298 34.32 41.58 -27.48
CA ASP A 298 34.93 42.87 -27.10
C ASP A 298 34.34 43.54 -25.85
N LYS A 299 33.33 42.93 -25.20
CA LYS A 299 32.68 43.52 -24.02
C LYS A 299 33.31 42.98 -22.75
N ALA A 300 33.85 43.87 -21.91
CA ALA A 300 34.47 43.50 -20.64
C ALA A 300 33.60 42.57 -19.77
N GLY A 301 34.19 41.45 -19.32
CA GLY A 301 33.53 40.47 -18.45
C GLY A 301 34.01 39.03 -18.66
N THR A 302 33.50 38.11 -17.85
CA THR A 302 33.88 36.68 -17.91
C THR A 302 33.15 35.96 -19.04
N TYR A 303 33.89 35.31 -19.94
CA TYR A 303 33.36 34.56 -21.09
C TYR A 303 33.47 33.06 -20.79
N THR A 304 32.33 32.40 -20.55
CA THR A 304 32.32 30.96 -20.25
C THR A 304 31.50 30.22 -21.30
N ALA A 305 32.16 29.34 -22.05
CA ALA A 305 31.54 28.44 -23.00
C ALA A 305 32.05 27.01 -22.82
N TYR A 306 31.16 26.08 -23.14
CA TYR A 306 31.31 24.65 -22.96
C TYR A 306 31.10 24.01 -24.33
N PHE A 307 32.00 23.11 -24.70
CA PHE A 307 32.00 22.47 -26.02
C PHE A 307 32.02 20.96 -25.85
N LYS A 308 31.31 20.26 -26.73
CA LYS A 308 31.35 18.79 -26.85
C LYS A 308 31.13 18.39 -28.30
N ASN A 309 31.29 17.10 -28.58
CA ASN A 309 30.96 16.52 -29.87
C ASN A 309 31.67 17.21 -31.06
N ILE A 310 32.95 17.59 -30.89
CA ILE A 310 33.69 18.31 -31.94
C ILE A 310 34.23 17.30 -32.95
N TYR A 311 33.54 17.19 -34.08
CA TYR A 311 33.75 16.16 -35.10
C TYR A 311 33.90 16.76 -36.49
N GLU A 312 34.61 16.05 -37.37
CA GLU A 312 34.32 16.08 -38.80
C GLU A 312 33.28 14.98 -39.08
N VAL A 313 32.18 15.33 -39.74
CA VAL A 313 31.13 14.39 -40.15
C VAL A 313 30.90 14.42 -41.67
N ASP A 314 30.27 13.38 -42.21
CA ASP A 314 29.77 13.38 -43.59
C ASP A 314 28.35 13.93 -43.71
N GLY A 315 27.83 14.02 -44.94
CA GLY A 315 26.44 14.44 -45.20
C GLY A 315 25.34 13.49 -44.69
N SER A 316 25.69 12.37 -44.06
CA SER A 316 24.78 11.47 -43.34
C SER A 316 25.00 11.54 -41.81
N ASN A 317 25.80 12.50 -41.34
CA ASN A 317 26.24 12.68 -39.95
C ASN A 317 27.06 11.50 -39.37
N ASN A 318 27.70 10.67 -40.20
CA ASN A 318 28.68 9.70 -39.72
C ASN A 318 29.95 10.44 -39.29
N ILE A 319 30.50 10.11 -38.12
CA ILE A 319 31.76 10.68 -37.62
C ILE A 319 32.92 10.13 -38.46
N ILE A 320 33.72 11.05 -39.01
CA ILE A 320 34.90 10.77 -39.85
C ILE A 320 36.18 11.01 -39.06
N ASN A 321 36.29 12.16 -38.39
CA ASN A 321 37.39 12.49 -37.49
C ASN A 321 36.84 13.04 -36.17
N THR A 322 37.53 12.72 -35.08
CA THR A 322 37.21 13.23 -33.74
C THR A 322 38.26 14.22 -33.30
N PHE A 323 37.86 15.48 -33.13
CA PHE A 323 38.73 16.53 -32.62
C PHE A 323 38.67 16.62 -31.10
N PHE A 324 37.50 16.31 -30.50
CA PHE A 324 37.33 16.25 -29.05
C PHE A 324 36.08 15.44 -28.62
N THR A 325 36.24 14.59 -27.60
CA THR A 325 35.15 13.88 -26.90
C THR A 325 35.32 13.92 -25.39
N THR A 326 36.32 13.20 -24.88
CA THR A 326 36.62 13.06 -23.45
C THR A 326 38.07 13.38 -23.08
N THR A 327 38.91 13.64 -24.08
CA THR A 327 40.30 14.07 -23.92
C THR A 327 40.63 15.09 -25.01
N PHE A 328 41.59 15.98 -24.74
CA PHE A 328 42.14 16.87 -25.75
C PHE A 328 43.18 16.13 -26.60
N GLY A 329 43.20 16.38 -27.91
CA GLY A 329 44.29 15.97 -28.81
C GLY A 329 45.60 16.75 -28.59
N VAL A 330 45.54 17.83 -27.81
CA VAL A 330 46.68 18.57 -27.26
C VAL A 330 46.44 18.73 -25.76
N ASN A 331 47.20 18.00 -24.94
CA ASN A 331 47.00 17.94 -23.48
C ASN A 331 48.29 18.33 -22.73
N PRO A 332 48.31 19.42 -21.94
CA PRO A 332 47.23 20.39 -21.77
C PRO A 332 46.97 21.19 -23.08
N PRO A 333 45.76 21.78 -23.26
CA PRO A 333 45.48 22.69 -24.37
C PRO A 333 46.49 23.83 -24.42
N LYS A 334 46.84 24.24 -25.65
CA LYS A 334 47.89 25.23 -25.87
C LYS A 334 47.30 26.57 -26.30
N GLN A 335 47.50 27.61 -25.49
CA GLN A 335 47.23 28.98 -25.92
C GLN A 335 48.11 29.32 -27.13
N MET A 336 47.49 29.70 -28.25
CA MET A 336 48.20 30.03 -29.49
C MET A 336 48.38 31.53 -29.66
N GLN A 337 47.30 32.29 -29.46
CA GLN A 337 47.28 33.75 -29.56
C GLN A 337 46.26 34.30 -28.56
N SER A 338 46.51 35.49 -27.99
CA SER A 338 45.53 36.19 -27.17
C SER A 338 45.74 37.71 -27.20
N SER A 339 44.64 38.46 -27.18
CA SER A 339 44.53 39.91 -27.05
C SER A 339 43.25 40.22 -26.25
N GLY A 340 43.24 41.19 -25.33
CA GLY A 340 42.10 41.45 -24.42
C GLY A 340 41.98 40.50 -23.23
N TYR A 341 41.97 39.20 -23.51
CA TYR A 341 41.67 38.16 -22.52
C TYR A 341 42.79 37.93 -21.49
N SER A 342 42.37 37.62 -20.25
CA SER A 342 43.23 37.20 -19.13
C SER A 342 42.63 35.99 -18.41
N ASN A 343 43.38 35.33 -17.53
CA ASN A 343 42.89 34.17 -16.76
C ASN A 343 42.23 33.08 -17.63
N ILE A 344 42.77 32.87 -18.83
CA ILE A 344 42.21 31.93 -19.81
C ILE A 344 42.49 30.50 -19.34
N SER A 345 41.47 29.65 -19.31
CA SER A 345 41.64 28.22 -19.07
C SER A 345 40.87 27.40 -20.11
N CYS A 346 41.39 26.21 -20.42
CA CYS A 346 40.68 25.19 -21.16
C CYS A 346 40.97 23.86 -20.47
N THR A 347 39.93 23.26 -19.90
CA THR A 347 39.99 22.26 -18.85
C THR A 347 38.95 21.15 -19.06
N ILE A 348 38.86 20.25 -18.09
CA ILE A 348 38.02 19.05 -18.08
C ILE A 348 37.39 18.96 -16.66
N VAL A 349 36.21 19.55 -16.35
CA VAL A 349 35.56 19.57 -14.98
C VAL A 349 34.18 18.86 -14.76
N ASN A 350 32.98 19.42 -15.06
CA ASN A 350 31.62 18.76 -14.98
C ASN A 350 30.63 19.17 -16.13
N THR A 351 30.06 18.31 -17.01
CA THR A 351 28.88 18.67 -17.85
C THR A 351 27.80 17.60 -18.02
N TYR A 352 26.56 18.08 -18.03
CA TYR A 352 25.34 17.31 -18.24
C TYR A 352 24.48 17.98 -19.34
N ASP A 353 23.71 17.18 -20.06
CA ASP A 353 22.72 17.64 -21.05
C ASP A 353 21.38 16.98 -20.72
N CYS A 354 20.55 17.75 -20.03
CA CYS A 354 19.21 17.37 -19.63
C CYS A 354 18.13 18.17 -20.39
N SER A 355 18.39 18.45 -21.67
CA SER A 355 17.39 18.99 -22.59
C SER A 355 16.12 18.12 -22.68
N SER A 356 16.26 16.79 -22.52
CA SER A 356 15.14 15.87 -22.21
C SER A 356 15.62 14.50 -21.67
N SER A 357 16.67 14.48 -20.84
CA SER A 357 17.24 13.24 -20.29
C SER A 357 16.24 12.54 -19.37
N ASN A 358 15.85 11.31 -19.71
CA ASN A 358 15.17 10.42 -18.80
C ASN A 358 15.89 9.07 -18.69
N ARG A 359 15.75 8.46 -17.52
CA ARG A 359 16.06 7.06 -17.26
C ARG A 359 14.73 6.34 -17.03
N ILE A 360 14.64 5.09 -17.49
CA ILE A 360 13.52 4.20 -17.17
C ILE A 360 14.10 3.03 -16.37
N SER A 361 13.50 2.74 -15.22
CA SER A 361 13.92 1.63 -14.36
C SER A 361 13.69 0.28 -15.04
N SER A 362 14.23 -0.80 -14.46
CA SER A 362 13.76 -2.14 -14.79
C SER A 362 12.28 -2.31 -14.37
N SER A 363 11.60 -3.31 -14.93
CA SER A 363 10.20 -3.61 -14.56
C SER A 363 10.16 -4.50 -13.32
N TYR A 364 9.60 -3.99 -12.23
CA TYR A 364 9.47 -4.70 -10.97
C TYR A 364 8.11 -5.40 -10.89
N ASN A 365 8.10 -6.70 -10.59
CA ASN A 365 6.85 -7.44 -10.42
C ASN A 365 6.18 -7.08 -9.07
N ILE A 366 4.95 -6.55 -9.13
CA ILE A 366 4.16 -6.13 -7.95
C ILE A 366 2.97 -7.06 -7.69
N SER A 367 2.86 -8.17 -8.41
CA SER A 367 1.81 -9.19 -8.22
C SER A 367 1.76 -9.74 -6.80
N ALA A 368 2.92 -9.78 -6.13
CA ALA A 368 3.04 -10.26 -4.76
C ALA A 368 2.29 -9.41 -3.72
N VAL A 369 1.84 -8.19 -4.06
CA VAL A 369 1.03 -7.34 -3.16
C VAL A 369 -0.44 -7.80 -3.10
N GLY A 370 -0.92 -8.52 -4.14
CA GLY A 370 -2.31 -8.96 -4.22
C GLY A 370 -3.28 -7.79 -4.34
N ILE A 371 -3.99 -7.46 -3.25
CA ILE A 371 -4.89 -6.30 -3.15
C ILE A 371 -4.13 -5.16 -2.46
N LEU A 372 -4.07 -3.97 -3.06
CA LEU A 372 -3.39 -2.82 -2.46
C LEU A 372 -4.17 -2.23 -1.27
N LYS A 373 -3.50 -1.98 -0.14
CA LYS A 373 -4.02 -1.16 0.97
C LYS A 373 -3.60 0.29 0.86
N SER A 374 -2.30 0.50 0.62
CA SER A 374 -1.70 1.83 0.50
C SER A 374 -0.40 1.77 -0.28
N SER A 375 -0.09 2.86 -0.97
CA SER A 375 1.18 3.09 -1.64
C SER A 375 1.88 4.30 -1.02
N PHE A 376 3.20 4.35 -1.12
CA PHE A 376 4.01 5.51 -0.72
C PHE A 376 5.27 5.57 -1.58
N ILE A 377 5.60 6.74 -2.10
CA ILE A 377 6.85 6.99 -2.82
C ILE A 377 7.60 8.16 -2.19
N SER A 378 8.91 7.97 -2.01
CA SER A 378 9.84 9.01 -1.58
C SER A 378 11.13 8.92 -2.37
N TRP A 379 11.83 10.04 -2.54
CA TRP A 379 13.14 10.07 -3.16
C TRP A 379 14.03 11.14 -2.56
N VAL A 380 15.34 10.91 -2.65
CA VAL A 380 16.39 11.85 -2.26
C VAL A 380 17.06 12.33 -3.54
N ALA A 381 16.90 13.61 -3.84
CA ALA A 381 17.55 14.26 -4.97
C ALA A 381 18.23 15.57 -4.53
N THR A 382 19.45 15.78 -5.00
CA THR A 382 20.14 17.06 -4.92
C THR A 382 19.77 17.88 -6.15
N GLN A 383 18.84 18.82 -5.98
CA GLN A 383 18.50 19.79 -7.02
C GLN A 383 19.36 21.04 -6.84
N VAL A 384 20.06 21.41 -7.91
CA VAL A 384 20.83 22.64 -8.06
C VAL A 384 19.98 23.69 -8.78
N THR A 385 20.27 24.98 -8.59
CA THR A 385 19.47 26.07 -9.16
C THR A 385 19.19 25.87 -10.65
N ASN A 386 17.94 26.12 -11.06
CA ASN A 386 17.44 25.91 -12.42
C ASN A 386 17.51 24.46 -12.93
N ASN A 387 17.53 23.45 -12.06
CA ASN A 387 17.30 22.05 -12.44
C ASN A 387 16.09 21.47 -11.73
N ASN A 388 15.45 20.49 -12.36
CA ASN A 388 14.33 19.73 -11.78
C ASN A 388 14.56 18.22 -11.94
N VAL A 389 14.07 17.44 -10.98
CA VAL A 389 14.01 15.97 -11.03
C VAL A 389 12.57 15.55 -10.84
N GLN A 390 11.99 14.99 -11.90
CA GLN A 390 10.62 14.49 -11.92
C GLN A 390 10.66 12.97 -11.91
N VAL A 391 10.08 12.35 -10.87
CA VAL A 391 9.86 10.90 -10.80
C VAL A 391 8.43 10.61 -11.25
N GLU A 392 8.28 9.63 -12.13
CA GLU A 392 7.02 9.20 -12.69
C GLU A 392 6.94 7.68 -12.63
N TYR A 393 5.74 7.10 -12.64
CA TYR A 393 5.57 5.64 -12.62
C TYR A 393 4.56 5.16 -13.66
N SER A 394 4.72 3.91 -14.10
CA SER A 394 3.82 3.19 -15.00
C SER A 394 3.48 1.82 -14.43
N ILE A 395 2.24 1.38 -14.59
CA ILE A 395 1.77 0.01 -14.30
C ILE A 395 1.18 -0.70 -15.53
N ASP A 396 1.42 -0.13 -16.71
CA ASP A 396 0.90 -0.59 -18.01
C ASP A 396 2.01 -1.00 -18.98
N GLY A 397 3.23 -1.25 -18.47
CA GLY A 397 4.39 -1.65 -19.25
C GLY A 397 5.18 -0.49 -19.87
N GLY A 398 5.02 0.73 -19.35
CA GLY A 398 5.64 1.94 -19.87
C GLY A 398 4.86 2.63 -20.99
N ASN A 399 3.59 2.27 -21.21
CA ASN A 399 2.74 2.91 -22.23
C ASN A 399 2.27 4.29 -21.76
N SER A 400 1.96 4.45 -20.47
CA SER A 400 1.67 5.73 -19.84
C SER A 400 2.40 5.88 -18.50
N PHE A 401 2.86 7.11 -18.22
CA PHE A 401 3.55 7.46 -16.98
C PHE A 401 2.76 8.54 -16.23
N THR A 402 2.59 8.35 -14.92
CA THR A 402 1.93 9.29 -14.02
C THR A 402 2.98 9.95 -13.13
N VAL A 403 3.00 11.28 -13.09
CA VAL A 403 3.93 12.08 -12.28
C VAL A 403 3.68 11.83 -10.79
N CYS A 404 4.73 11.51 -10.03
CA CYS A 404 4.68 11.33 -8.59
C CYS A 404 4.93 12.66 -7.84
N THR A 405 4.51 12.71 -6.58
CA THR A 405 4.91 13.76 -5.63
C THR A 405 5.79 13.14 -4.55
N ASN A 406 6.86 13.83 -4.15
CA ASN A 406 7.80 13.28 -3.16
C ASN A 406 7.16 13.16 -1.78
N ASN A 407 7.37 12.04 -1.09
CA ASN A 407 6.79 11.70 0.21
C ASN A 407 5.26 11.63 0.23
N MET A 408 4.65 11.15 -0.86
CA MET A 408 3.19 11.03 -1.01
C MET A 408 2.80 9.62 -1.51
N PRO A 409 1.51 9.24 -1.41
CA PRO A 409 0.99 8.06 -2.10
C PRO A 409 1.15 8.14 -3.63
N LEU A 410 1.20 6.98 -4.31
CA LEU A 410 1.20 6.95 -5.76
C LEU A 410 -0.16 7.45 -6.29
N PRO A 411 -0.19 8.53 -7.11
CA PRO A 411 -1.44 9.10 -7.61
C PRO A 411 -2.12 8.14 -8.58
N ASN A 412 -3.44 8.06 -8.56
CA ASN A 412 -4.26 7.12 -9.35
C ASN A 412 -4.07 5.63 -9.01
N LEU A 413 -3.45 5.29 -7.86
CA LEU A 413 -3.33 3.92 -7.36
C LEU A 413 -4.17 3.70 -6.09
N PRO A 414 -5.51 3.63 -6.18
CA PRO A 414 -6.40 3.58 -5.01
C PRO A 414 -6.30 2.26 -4.24
N ALA A 415 -6.62 2.33 -2.94
CA ALA A 415 -6.83 1.15 -2.11
C ALA A 415 -7.94 0.24 -2.69
N GLY A 416 -7.78 -1.07 -2.52
CA GLY A 416 -8.66 -2.09 -3.10
C GLY A 416 -8.29 -2.52 -4.53
N LEU A 417 -7.38 -1.82 -5.22
CA LEU A 417 -6.92 -2.21 -6.55
C LEU A 417 -6.16 -3.56 -6.49
N SER A 418 -6.53 -4.49 -7.36
CA SER A 418 -5.79 -5.73 -7.56
C SER A 418 -4.54 -5.47 -8.42
N LEU A 419 -3.39 -5.86 -7.89
CA LEU A 419 -2.08 -5.79 -8.54
C LEU A 419 -1.61 -7.14 -9.11
N ALA A 420 -2.45 -8.17 -9.04
CA ALA A 420 -2.14 -9.48 -9.59
C ALA A 420 -1.84 -9.41 -11.10
N GLY A 421 -0.69 -9.95 -11.52
CA GLY A 421 -0.20 -9.89 -12.90
C GLY A 421 0.33 -8.52 -13.33
N LYS A 422 0.51 -7.56 -12.40
CA LYS A 422 1.05 -6.23 -12.70
C LYS A 422 2.55 -6.13 -12.42
N THR A 423 3.19 -5.26 -13.17
CA THR A 423 4.54 -4.75 -12.90
C THR A 423 4.49 -3.24 -12.73
N ILE A 424 5.53 -2.67 -12.13
CA ILE A 424 5.74 -1.21 -12.07
C ILE A 424 7.09 -0.88 -12.72
N THR A 425 7.14 0.19 -13.50
CA THR A 425 8.38 0.86 -13.93
C THR A 425 8.34 2.31 -13.47
N PHE A 426 9.52 2.87 -13.22
CA PHE A 426 9.70 4.29 -12.97
C PHE A 426 10.35 4.96 -14.18
N ARG A 427 10.06 6.24 -14.36
CA ARG A 427 10.77 7.13 -15.26
C ARG A 427 11.28 8.30 -14.44
N GLU A 428 12.59 8.48 -14.42
CA GLU A 428 13.27 9.58 -13.75
C GLU A 428 13.69 10.57 -14.82
N THR A 429 12.94 11.67 -14.95
CA THR A 429 13.20 12.73 -15.91
C THR A 429 13.98 13.85 -15.22
N PHE A 430 15.17 14.13 -15.73
CA PHE A 430 16.03 15.23 -15.29
C PHE A 430 15.88 16.38 -16.29
N GLN A 431 15.66 17.59 -15.81
CA GLN A 431 15.37 18.76 -16.65
C GLN A 431 16.33 19.90 -16.33
N GLN A 432 17.04 20.38 -17.35
CA GLN A 432 17.72 21.68 -17.31
C GLN A 432 16.67 22.76 -17.60
N LEU A 433 16.44 23.66 -16.64
CA LEU A 433 15.71 24.90 -16.90
C LEU A 433 16.68 25.94 -17.46
N SER A 434 16.15 26.94 -18.16
CA SER A 434 16.96 27.99 -18.78
C SER A 434 17.91 28.65 -17.77
N GLY A 435 19.20 28.65 -18.09
CA GLY A 435 20.23 29.26 -17.25
C GLY A 435 20.72 28.40 -16.06
N ALA A 436 20.41 27.10 -16.01
CA ALA A 436 21.24 26.17 -15.22
C ALA A 436 22.58 25.95 -15.91
N SER A 437 23.69 26.12 -15.18
CA SER A 437 25.02 25.73 -15.68
C SER A 437 25.04 24.24 -16.05
N PRO A 438 25.72 23.83 -17.15
CA PRO A 438 25.80 22.42 -17.52
C PRO A 438 26.60 21.62 -16.49
N GLU A 439 27.39 22.25 -15.62
CA GLU A 439 28.06 21.59 -14.47
C GLU A 439 27.10 21.29 -13.31
N SER A 440 25.93 21.93 -13.30
CA SER A 440 24.92 21.76 -12.27
C SER A 440 24.13 20.48 -12.52
N ASN A 441 24.76 19.33 -12.26
CA ASN A 441 24.14 18.02 -12.41
C ASN A 441 23.12 17.74 -11.29
N PRO A 442 21.81 17.62 -11.58
CA PRO A 442 20.83 17.15 -10.61
C PRO A 442 21.04 15.66 -10.30
N VAL A 443 21.41 15.34 -9.05
CA VAL A 443 21.70 13.96 -8.64
C VAL A 443 20.48 13.34 -7.98
N LEU A 444 19.98 12.23 -8.51
CA LEU A 444 18.98 11.38 -7.87
C LEU A 444 19.71 10.24 -7.16
N THR A 445 19.75 10.31 -5.82
CA THR A 445 20.52 9.40 -4.96
C THR A 445 19.76 8.10 -4.69
N SER A 446 18.44 8.19 -4.51
CA SER A 446 17.57 7.04 -4.28
C SER A 446 16.10 7.35 -4.57
N VAL A 447 15.41 6.45 -5.24
CA VAL A 447 13.94 6.37 -5.26
C VAL A 447 13.52 5.17 -4.41
N ILE A 448 12.54 5.35 -3.52
CA ILE A 448 11.95 4.30 -2.69
C ILE A 448 10.45 4.30 -2.92
N CYS A 449 9.92 3.18 -3.41
CA CYS A 449 8.49 2.93 -3.47
C CYS A 449 8.15 1.76 -2.53
N THR A 450 7.10 1.95 -1.73
CA THR A 450 6.55 0.95 -0.82
C THR A 450 5.10 0.68 -1.19
N LEU A 451 4.77 -0.59 -1.45
CA LEU A 451 3.40 -1.05 -1.66
C LEU A 451 2.99 -1.97 -0.51
N THR A 452 1.92 -1.59 0.20
CA THR A 452 1.40 -2.33 1.36
C THR A 452 0.18 -3.15 0.94
N PRO A 453 0.15 -4.47 1.18
CA PRO A 453 -1.01 -5.31 0.90
C PRO A 453 -2.18 -5.00 1.87
N SER A 454 -3.39 -5.21 1.37
CA SER A 454 -4.62 -5.29 2.17
C SER A 454 -4.81 -6.70 2.71
N TYR A 455 -5.90 -6.94 3.43
CA TYR A 455 -6.28 -8.29 3.87
C TYR A 455 -6.81 -9.13 2.69
N THR A 456 -6.63 -10.45 2.77
CA THR A 456 -7.19 -11.41 1.82
C THR A 456 -8.71 -11.38 1.91
N ALA A 457 -9.36 -10.83 0.89
CA ALA A 457 -10.80 -10.86 0.72
C ALA A 457 -11.14 -11.35 -0.70
N THR A 458 -11.76 -12.53 -0.83
CA THR A 458 -12.22 -13.04 -2.15
C THR A 458 -13.59 -12.50 -2.56
N LYS A 459 -14.14 -11.51 -1.85
CA LYS A 459 -15.38 -10.82 -2.17
C LYS A 459 -15.12 -9.33 -2.24
N SER A 460 -15.64 -8.68 -3.28
CA SER A 460 -15.77 -7.22 -3.30
C SER A 460 -16.92 -6.82 -2.40
N ASP A 461 -16.70 -5.92 -1.46
CA ASP A 461 -17.77 -5.31 -0.64
C ASP A 461 -18.74 -4.46 -1.48
N VAL A 462 -18.37 -4.14 -2.73
CA VAL A 462 -19.22 -3.43 -3.69
C VAL A 462 -19.40 -4.26 -4.95
N VAL A 463 -20.59 -4.83 -5.10
CA VAL A 463 -21.12 -5.28 -6.41
C VAL A 463 -22.07 -4.19 -6.89
N TRP A 464 -21.56 -3.21 -7.63
CA TRP A 464 -22.43 -2.25 -8.33
C TRP A 464 -22.82 -2.81 -9.70
N SER A 465 -23.97 -3.48 -9.76
CA SER A 465 -24.61 -3.89 -11.01
C SER A 465 -25.65 -2.85 -11.43
N GLY A 466 -25.19 -1.76 -12.06
CA GLY A 466 -26.06 -0.75 -12.67
C GLY A 466 -26.53 -1.16 -14.08
N THR A 467 -27.70 -1.76 -14.21
CA THR A 467 -28.29 -2.05 -15.54
C THR A 467 -28.90 -0.78 -16.12
N ASN A 468 -28.19 -0.14 -17.06
CA ASN A 468 -28.70 1.04 -17.79
C ASN A 468 -29.76 0.65 -18.83
N THR A 469 -30.96 0.25 -18.39
CA THR A 469 -32.15 0.26 -19.25
C THR A 469 -32.61 1.71 -19.46
N GLY A 470 -32.53 2.17 -20.72
CA GLY A 470 -32.55 3.59 -21.03
C GLY A 470 -33.83 4.34 -20.67
N ALA A 471 -33.73 5.24 -19.68
CA ALA A 471 -34.58 6.42 -19.56
C ALA A 471 -33.70 7.60 -19.13
N ARG A 472 -33.58 8.64 -19.98
CA ARG A 472 -32.81 9.85 -19.65
C ARG A 472 -33.62 10.73 -18.69
N HIS A 473 -33.45 10.52 -17.40
CA HIS A 473 -33.72 11.56 -16.39
C HIS A 473 -32.46 11.74 -15.54
N SER A 474 -31.92 12.95 -15.53
CA SER A 474 -30.79 13.33 -14.68
C SER A 474 -31.25 13.38 -13.23
N LEU A 475 -30.95 12.31 -12.49
CA LEU A 475 -31.15 12.26 -11.04
C LEU A 475 -29.91 12.82 -10.34
N ASP A 476 -30.10 14.00 -9.73
CA ASP A 476 -29.05 14.70 -9.00
C ASP A 476 -28.74 13.96 -7.69
N ILE A 477 -27.50 13.49 -7.56
CA ILE A 477 -27.05 12.56 -6.51
C ILE A 477 -27.07 13.21 -5.11
N ALA A 478 -27.09 14.55 -5.03
CA ALA A 478 -27.14 15.28 -3.76
C ALA A 478 -28.41 15.01 -2.91
N SER A 479 -29.50 14.52 -3.50
CA SER A 479 -30.78 14.34 -2.81
C SER A 479 -30.80 13.18 -1.79
N ILE A 480 -30.12 12.07 -2.10
CA ILE A 480 -30.33 10.79 -1.40
C ILE A 480 -29.68 10.73 0.00
N CYS A 481 -28.62 11.49 0.25
CA CYS A 481 -27.98 11.54 1.58
C CYS A 481 -28.82 12.25 2.66
N SER A 482 -29.93 12.92 2.30
CA SER A 482 -30.72 13.75 3.24
C SER A 482 -31.90 13.04 3.92
N GLN A 483 -32.24 11.80 3.53
CA GLN A 483 -33.49 11.13 3.96
C GLN A 483 -33.32 9.88 4.84
N LEU A 484 -32.10 9.53 5.27
CA LEU A 484 -31.83 8.34 6.09
C LEU A 484 -31.69 8.59 7.60
N GLU A 485 -31.89 9.83 8.06
CA GLU A 485 -32.14 10.13 9.47
C GLU A 485 -33.62 10.42 9.70
N TRP A 486 -34.40 9.44 10.15
CA TRP A 486 -35.49 9.62 11.14
C TRP A 486 -36.07 8.27 11.59
N ARG A 487 -36.62 8.23 12.82
CA ARG A 487 -37.32 7.10 13.49
C ARG A 487 -36.47 5.97 14.09
N ARG A 488 -35.74 6.28 15.17
CA ARG A 488 -35.64 5.37 16.33
C ARG A 488 -36.64 5.78 17.41
N SER A 489 -37.76 5.06 17.53
CA SER A 489 -38.66 5.14 18.68
C SER A 489 -39.54 3.89 18.79
N LEU A 490 -39.02 2.85 19.45
CA LEU A 490 -39.83 1.82 20.08
C LEU A 490 -39.28 1.59 21.49
N LYS A 491 -40.08 1.99 22.49
CA LYS A 491 -39.83 1.64 23.89
C LYS A 491 -40.17 0.16 24.09
N TYR A 492 -39.27 -0.58 24.70
CA TYR A 492 -39.61 -1.80 25.43
C TYR A 492 -39.07 -1.67 26.85
N ASP A 493 -39.97 -1.43 27.81
CA ASP A 493 -39.65 -1.53 29.23
C ASP A 493 -39.54 -3.01 29.60
N LEU A 494 -38.32 -3.49 29.82
CA LEU A 494 -38.04 -4.81 30.35
C LEU A 494 -37.29 -4.65 31.67
N VAL A 495 -38.04 -4.75 32.77
CA VAL A 495 -37.54 -4.52 34.13
C VAL A 495 -36.67 -5.71 34.58
N TRP A 496 -35.37 -5.64 34.29
CA TRP A 496 -34.38 -6.49 34.94
C TRP A 496 -33.98 -5.91 36.30
N ARG A 497 -34.23 -6.68 37.37
CA ARG A 497 -33.75 -6.33 38.72
C ARG A 497 -32.21 -6.39 38.73
N ARG A 498 -31.58 -5.31 39.19
CA ARG A 498 -30.12 -5.26 39.40
C ARG A 498 -29.70 -6.24 40.50
N CYS A 499 -28.97 -7.29 40.15
CA CYS A 499 -28.00 -7.87 41.07
C CYS A 499 -26.79 -6.94 41.12
N GLN A 500 -26.60 -6.21 42.22
CA GLN A 500 -25.37 -5.47 42.45
C GLN A 500 -24.33 -6.39 43.12
N PRO A 501 -23.08 -6.44 42.64
CA PRO A 501 -22.01 -7.14 43.35
C PRO A 501 -21.66 -6.37 44.62
N ILE A 502 -21.73 -7.05 45.77
CA ILE A 502 -21.29 -6.50 47.06
C ILE A 502 -19.76 -6.54 47.10
N ILE A 503 -19.12 -5.47 46.62
CA ILE A 503 -17.71 -5.21 46.91
C ILE A 503 -17.64 -4.55 48.29
N ARG A 504 -17.17 -5.29 49.29
CA ARG A 504 -16.83 -4.70 50.60
C ARG A 504 -15.46 -4.04 50.50
N PRO A 505 -15.31 -2.73 50.79
CA PRO A 505 -14.00 -2.14 50.97
C PRO A 505 -13.36 -2.68 52.27
N PRO A 506 -12.03 -2.88 52.31
CA PRO A 506 -11.31 -3.18 53.56
C PRO A 506 -11.34 -1.96 54.52
N PRO A 507 -11.19 -2.19 55.83
CA PRO A 507 -11.33 -1.12 56.82
C PRO A 507 -10.19 -0.10 56.76
N LEU A 508 -10.57 1.19 56.84
CA LEU A 508 -9.65 2.29 57.10
C LEU A 508 -8.95 2.10 58.45
N GLN A 509 -7.64 1.84 58.43
CA GLN A 509 -6.79 2.14 59.58
C GLN A 509 -6.44 3.63 59.56
N SER A 510 -6.52 4.25 60.74
CA SER A 510 -6.21 5.66 60.97
C SER A 510 -4.93 5.79 61.78
N LYS A 511 -4.25 6.94 61.66
CA LYS A 511 -3.12 7.41 62.50
C LYS A 511 -1.79 6.65 62.28
N ASP A 512 -0.60 7.25 62.30
CA ASP A 512 -0.08 8.63 62.58
C ASP A 512 1.15 8.81 61.63
N ALA A 513 1.44 9.93 60.94
CA ALA A 513 1.93 11.27 61.34
C ALA A 513 3.40 11.55 60.88
N LEU A 514 3.64 12.78 60.38
CA LEU A 514 4.91 13.55 60.31
C LEU A 514 6.01 13.22 59.25
N GLY A 515 6.68 14.30 58.78
CA GLY A 515 7.86 14.34 57.89
C GLY A 515 7.53 14.79 56.46
N ASP A 516 7.56 16.08 56.11
CA ASP A 516 8.75 16.88 55.70
C ASP A 516 9.55 16.27 54.52
N CYS A 517 10.10 16.98 53.53
CA CYS A 517 10.07 18.35 52.99
C CYS A 517 11.22 18.39 51.93
N TRP A 518 11.10 19.10 50.80
CA TRP A 518 12.12 19.20 49.69
C TRP A 518 12.36 17.88 48.92
N TYR A 519 12.36 17.80 47.59
CA TYR A 519 12.85 18.71 46.54
C TYR A 519 11.92 18.74 45.32
#